data_AF-A0A352GH94-F1
#
_entry.id   AF-A0A352GH94-F1
#
_cell.length_a   1.000
_cell.length_b   1.000
_cell.length_c   1.000
_cell.angle_alpha   90.00
_cell.angle_beta   90.00
_cell.angle_gamma   90.00
#
_symmetry.space_group_name_H-M   'P 1'
#
loop_
_entity.id
_entity.type
_entity.pdbx_description
1 polymer ?
#
loop_
_entity_poly.entity_id
_entity_poly.type
_entity_poly.pdbx_seq_one_letter_code
_entity_poly.pdbx_strand_id
1 'polypeptide(L)'
;KAAPVWVGGDRAQAARAALDAGAGALVLDDGFQDPSLAKDLSIVVVDGRYGFGNGFLIPAGPLRETLRAGLARADALVVIGDDAWGVADAARRFG
;
A
#
# COMPACT_ATOMS: atom_id res chain seq x y z
N LYS A 1 -10.64 5.25 -18.54
CA LYS A 1 -10.75 3.84 -19.01
C LYS A 1 -11.12 2.98 -17.81
N ALA A 2 -11.91 1.92 -18.00
CA ALA A 2 -12.28 0.97 -16.94
C ALA A 2 -11.55 -0.37 -17.18
N ALA A 3 -11.07 -1.00 -16.12
CA ALA A 3 -10.53 -2.36 -16.12
C ALA A 3 -11.50 -3.29 -15.36
N PRO A 4 -11.50 -4.61 -15.64
CA PRO A 4 -12.27 -5.56 -14.84
C PRO A 4 -11.89 -5.53 -13.35
N VAL A 5 -12.85 -5.72 -12.46
CA VAL A 5 -12.67 -5.66 -11.00
C VAL A 5 -13.27 -6.91 -10.36
N TRP A 6 -12.53 -7.52 -9.44
CA TRP A 6 -12.98 -8.64 -8.62
C TRP A 6 -13.02 -8.20 -7.16
N VAL A 7 -14.17 -8.40 -6.51
CA VAL A 7 -14.40 -8.02 -5.11
C VAL A 7 -14.79 -9.26 -4.32
N GLY A 8 -14.08 -9.54 -3.23
CA GLY A 8 -14.35 -10.68 -2.36
C GLY A 8 -13.56 -10.56 -1.05
N GLY A 9 -14.11 -11.13 0.03
CA GLY A 9 -13.43 -11.14 1.34
C GLY A 9 -12.17 -12.02 1.35
N ASP A 10 -12.13 -13.03 0.48
CA ASP A 10 -10.95 -13.84 0.21
C ASP A 10 -10.25 -13.30 -1.06
N ARG A 11 -9.16 -12.57 -0.85
CA ARG A 11 -8.38 -11.97 -1.94
C ARG A 11 -7.65 -13.02 -2.78
N ALA A 12 -7.27 -14.17 -2.22
CA ALA A 12 -6.64 -15.24 -2.96
C ALA A 12 -7.62 -15.90 -3.96
N GLN A 13 -8.87 -16.11 -3.52
CA GLN A 13 -9.93 -16.57 -4.41
C GLN A 13 -10.24 -15.56 -5.52
N ALA A 14 -10.35 -14.27 -5.19
CA ALA A 14 -10.59 -13.21 -6.18
C ALA A 14 -9.44 -13.10 -7.20
N ALA A 15 -8.19 -13.20 -6.74
CA ALA A 15 -7.01 -13.23 -7.61
C ALA A 15 -7.03 -14.43 -8.56
N ARG A 16 -7.40 -15.62 -8.07
CA ARG A 16 -7.55 -16.82 -8.92
C ARG A 16 -8.60 -16.60 -10.01
N ALA A 17 -9.76 -16.06 -9.66
CA ALA A 17 -10.82 -15.76 -10.63
C ALA A 17 -10.36 -14.74 -11.70
N ALA A 18 -9.55 -13.75 -11.31
CA ALA A 18 -8.97 -12.80 -12.26
C ALA A 18 -7.98 -13.47 -13.22
N LEU A 19 -7.13 -14.36 -12.71
CA LEU A 19 -6.19 -15.15 -13.53
C LEU A 19 -6.93 -16.08 -14.49
N ASP A 20 -7.97 -16.78 -14.03
CA ASP A 20 -8.80 -17.67 -14.86
C ASP A 20 -9.54 -16.89 -15.97
N ALA A 21 -9.83 -15.60 -15.74
CA ALA A 21 -10.38 -14.68 -16.74
C ALA A 21 -9.32 -14.09 -17.68
N GLY A 22 -8.05 -14.50 -17.57
CA GLY A 22 -6.96 -14.09 -18.45
C GLY A 22 -6.20 -12.82 -18.02
N ALA A 23 -6.28 -12.42 -16.75
CA ALA A 23 -5.49 -11.29 -16.25
C ALA A 23 -3.98 -11.59 -16.32
N GLY A 24 -3.22 -10.73 -17.00
CA GLY A 24 -1.75 -10.80 -17.04
C GLY A 24 -1.05 -10.08 -15.87
N ALA A 25 -1.79 -9.25 -15.14
CA ALA A 25 -1.31 -8.54 -13.95
C ALA A 25 -2.49 -8.24 -13.02
N LEU A 26 -2.23 -8.15 -11.72
CA LEU A 26 -3.19 -7.79 -10.70
C LEU A 26 -2.76 -6.49 -10.02
N VAL A 27 -3.71 -5.57 -9.84
CA VAL A 27 -3.52 -4.36 -9.03
C VAL A 27 -4.40 -4.49 -7.80
N LEU A 28 -3.77 -4.54 -6.63
CA LEU A 28 -4.51 -4.64 -5.37
C LEU A 28 -4.78 -3.24 -4.83
N ASP A 29 -6.03 -2.80 -4.91
CA ASP A 29 -6.46 -1.61 -4.17
C ASP A 29 -6.47 -1.91 -2.67
N ASP A 30 -5.79 -1.07 -1.91
CA ASP A 30 -5.55 -1.21 -0.46
C ASP A 30 -5.00 -2.59 -0.05
N GLY A 31 -4.09 -3.16 -0.86
CA GLY A 31 -3.52 -4.50 -0.65
C GLY A 31 -2.21 -4.54 0.13
N PHE A 32 -1.66 -3.40 0.54
CA PHE A 32 -0.28 -3.33 1.06
C PHE A 32 -0.05 -4.15 2.34
N GLN A 33 -1.02 -4.16 3.25
CA GLN A 33 -0.96 -4.91 4.51
C GLN A 33 -1.40 -6.36 4.39
N ASP A 34 -2.01 -6.76 3.29
CA ASP A 34 -2.57 -8.10 3.13
C ASP A 34 -1.46 -9.14 2.86
N PRO A 35 -1.16 -10.06 3.77
CA PRO A 35 -0.12 -11.06 3.56
C PRO A 35 -0.59 -12.26 2.72
N SER A 36 -1.89 -12.38 2.41
CA SER A 36 -2.45 -13.56 1.74
C SER A 36 -1.99 -13.72 0.29
N LEU A 37 -1.53 -12.63 -0.34
CA LEU A 37 -0.98 -12.62 -1.69
C LEU A 37 0.47 -12.14 -1.67
N ALA A 38 1.34 -12.98 -2.24
CA ALA A 38 2.70 -12.60 -2.59
C ALA A 38 2.64 -11.48 -3.63
N LYS A 39 3.48 -10.46 -3.45
CA LYS A 39 3.53 -9.28 -4.30
C LYS A 39 4.89 -9.23 -4.96
N ASP A 40 4.90 -9.13 -6.28
CA ASP A 40 6.13 -8.88 -7.04
C ASP A 40 6.59 -7.42 -6.91
N LEU A 41 5.65 -6.50 -6.61
CA LEU A 41 5.90 -5.08 -6.40
C LEU A 41 4.91 -4.50 -5.38
N SER A 42 5.44 -3.84 -4.35
CA SER A 42 4.68 -3.20 -3.27
C SER A 42 4.98 -1.71 -3.22
N ILE A 43 3.97 -0.89 -3.50
CA ILE A 43 4.10 0.57 -3.54
C ILE A 43 3.29 1.16 -2.37
N VAL A 44 3.94 2.00 -1.56
CA VAL A 44 3.26 2.82 -0.54
C VAL A 44 2.99 4.20 -1.11
N VAL A 45 1.78 4.69 -0.93
CA VAL A 45 1.37 6.02 -1.37
C VAL A 45 1.09 6.88 -0.14
N VAL A 46 1.69 8.08 -0.10
CA VAL A 46 1.51 9.03 1.00
C VAL A 46 1.19 10.40 0.41
N ASP A 47 0.16 11.07 0.93
CA ASP A 47 -0.09 12.48 0.63
C ASP A 47 0.98 13.33 1.35
N GLY A 48 1.82 14.04 0.61
CA GLY A 48 2.92 14.84 1.14
C GLY A 48 2.46 16.01 2.02
N ARG A 49 1.22 16.47 1.86
CA ARG A 49 0.62 17.54 2.68
C ARG A 49 0.10 17.02 4.02
N TYR A 50 -0.14 15.72 4.12
CA TYR A 50 -0.57 15.06 5.36
C TYR A 50 0.56 14.29 6.06
N GLY A 51 1.47 13.71 5.29
CA GLY A 51 2.55 12.88 5.78
C GLY A 51 2.07 11.62 6.52
N PHE A 52 2.79 11.23 7.57
CA PHE A 52 2.48 10.05 8.39
C PHE A 52 1.60 10.36 9.63
N GLY A 53 0.95 11.54 9.65
CA GLY A 53 0.16 12.01 10.78
C GLY A 53 0.98 12.17 12.06
N ASN A 54 0.43 11.76 13.20
CA ASN A 54 1.07 11.89 14.50
C ASN A 54 2.05 10.75 14.86
N GLY A 55 2.31 9.83 13.93
CA GLY A 55 3.25 8.72 14.14
C GLY A 55 2.73 7.57 15.02
N PHE A 56 1.49 7.64 15.50
CA PHE A 56 0.88 6.59 16.31
C PHE A 56 -0.01 5.66 15.49
N LEU A 57 -0.13 4.41 15.96
CA LEU A 57 -1.07 3.43 15.41
C LEU A 57 -2.51 3.77 15.80
N ILE A 58 -3.46 3.27 15.02
CA ILE A 58 -4.88 3.28 15.38
C ILE A 58 -5.07 2.56 16.74
N PRO A 59 -5.86 3.12 17.69
CA PRO A 59 -6.70 4.32 17.57
C PRO A 59 -6.02 5.65 17.94
N ALA A 60 -4.78 5.63 18.46
CA ALA A 60 -4.07 6.84 18.90
C ALA A 60 -3.56 7.71 17.74
N GLY A 61 -3.52 7.18 16.52
CA GLY A 61 -3.10 7.85 15.30
C GLY A 61 -3.61 7.17 14.02
N PRO A 62 -3.24 7.66 12.83
CA PRO A 62 -3.79 7.19 11.57
C PRO A 62 -3.08 5.95 11.01
N LEU A 63 -1.94 5.53 11.57
CA LEU A 63 -1.15 4.45 11.00
C LEU A 63 -1.79 3.09 11.29
N ARG A 64 -1.93 2.25 10.26
CA ARG A 64 -2.40 0.85 10.39
C ARG A 64 -1.30 -0.11 10.86
N GLU A 65 -0.05 0.27 10.63
CA GLU A 65 1.16 -0.46 11.02
C GLU A 65 2.29 0.55 11.28
N THR A 66 3.38 0.11 11.92
CA THR A 66 4.51 1.01 12.19
C THR A 66 5.22 1.39 10.89
N LEU A 67 5.76 2.62 10.82
CA LEU A 67 6.53 3.07 9.64
C LEU A 67 7.67 2.12 9.29
N ARG A 68 8.41 1.65 10.29
CA ARG A 68 9.50 0.68 10.10
C ARG A 68 9.00 -0.62 9.46
N ALA A 69 7.94 -1.21 10.00
CA ALA A 69 7.42 -2.48 9.48
C ALA A 69 6.81 -2.34 8.07
N GLY A 70 6.12 -1.23 7.82
CA GLY A 70 5.55 -0.96 6.50
C GLY A 70 6.62 -0.70 5.46
N LEU A 71 7.50 0.27 5.71
CA LEU A 71 8.52 0.70 4.74
C LEU A 71 9.55 -0.38 4.44
N ALA A 72 9.89 -1.26 5.39
CA ALA A 72 10.78 -2.39 5.15
C ALA A 72 10.24 -3.39 4.11
N ARG A 73 8.94 -3.37 3.81
CA ARG A 73 8.27 -4.23 2.82
C ARG A 73 7.90 -3.49 1.54
N ALA A 74 8.20 -2.19 1.45
CA ALA A 74 7.89 -1.38 0.30
C ALA A 74 9.06 -1.39 -0.68
N ASP A 75 8.78 -1.61 -1.96
CA ASP A 75 9.76 -1.48 -3.03
C ASP A 75 9.87 -0.02 -3.50
N ALA A 76 8.78 0.75 -3.35
CA ALA A 76 8.74 2.16 -3.66
C ALA A 76 7.79 2.91 -2.74
N LEU A 77 8.10 4.19 -2.51
CA LEU A 77 7.21 5.16 -1.89
C LEU A 77 6.91 6.28 -2.89
N VAL A 78 5.63 6.58 -3.05
CA VAL A 78 5.13 7.67 -3.90
C VAL A 78 4.56 8.75 -3.00
N VAL A 79 5.14 9.94 -3.09
CA VAL A 79 4.59 11.14 -2.47
C VAL A 79 3.64 11.82 -3.46
N ILE A 80 2.39 12.00 -3.07
CA ILE A 80 1.41 12.76 -3.84
C ILE A 80 1.39 14.19 -3.33
N GLY A 81 1.56 15.15 -4.24
CA GLY A 81 1.58 16.57 -3.91
C GLY A 81 2.91 17.03 -3.32
N ASP A 82 2.89 18.21 -2.69
CA ASP A 82 4.07 18.81 -2.08
C ASP A 82 4.50 18.02 -0.85
N ASP A 83 5.79 17.70 -0.72
CA ASP A 83 6.33 17.01 0.45
C ASP A 83 6.52 17.97 1.64
N ALA A 84 5.42 18.52 2.15
CA ALA A 84 5.41 19.52 3.22
C ALA A 84 5.85 18.97 4.58
N TRP A 85 5.81 17.64 4.74
CA TRP A 85 6.15 16.94 5.99
C TRP A 85 7.43 16.11 5.92
N GLY A 86 8.20 16.20 4.84
CA GLY A 86 9.47 15.46 4.70
C GLY A 86 9.27 13.94 4.71
N VAL A 87 8.20 13.47 4.06
CA VAL A 87 7.88 12.04 3.88
C VAL A 87 9.04 11.30 3.25
N ALA A 88 9.69 11.88 2.23
CA ALA A 88 10.83 11.23 1.58
C ALA A 88 11.99 11.01 2.56
N ASP A 89 12.27 11.98 3.43
CA ASP A 89 13.33 11.87 4.43
C ASP A 89 12.97 10.91 5.56
N ALA A 90 11.70 10.95 6.03
CA ALA A 90 11.19 9.97 6.96
C ALA A 90 11.30 8.54 6.40
N ALA A 91 10.97 8.35 5.12
CA ALA A 91 11.06 7.05 4.47
C ALA A 91 12.49 6.49 4.48
N ARG A 92 13.50 7.32 4.17
CA ARG A 92 14.92 6.94 4.22
C ARG A 92 15.43 6.57 5.60
N ARG A 93 14.80 7.09 6.66
CA ARG A 93 15.18 6.81 8.05
C ARG A 93 14.60 5.48 8.56
N PHE A 94 13.44 5.07 8.03
CA PHE A 94 12.66 3.96 8.56
C PHE A 94 12.62 2.73 7.65
N GLY A 95 12.88 2.88 6.35
CA GLY A 95 13.16 1.78 5.41
C GLY A 95 14.60 1.32 5.52
#